data_AF-A0A3D4ZW33-F1
#
_entry.id   AF-A0A3D4ZW33-F1
#
_cell.length_a   1.000
_cell.length_b   1.000
_cell.length_c   1.000
_cell.angle_alpha   90.00
_cell.angle_beta   90.00
_cell.angle_gamma   90.00
#
_symmetry.space_group_name_H-M   'P 1'
#
loop_
_entity.id
_entity.type
_entity.pdbx_description
1 polymer ?
#
loop_
_entity_poly.entity_id
_entity_poly.type
_entity_poly.pdbx_seq_one_letter_code
_entity_poly.pdbx_strand_id
1 'polypeptide(L)'
;LRGVEDPELILRQHMDDLRSKLPELNRQVAEIVKLEKMLQMQFDRLQAKVTDLESKVIAAVRMGDQHKEAAKTLIAGLETSKTELTDTAAQLEQAKGNSARAIQARDSYEKRIKQQINEAMRQISRAKRAKMEEEMASLMMSFETGDETDTMQRMTEKIDERLARAQARTEVAGSTLEMQIQDVEAAALEQSAEDKYVEYQRQLGLIPDEPAAERTMLPVTETSTQSEPPTVQTETQTEEN
;
A
#
# COMPACT_ATOMS: atom_id res chain seq x y z
N LEU A 1 11.80 44.40 -10.62
CA LEU A 1 12.50 43.09 -10.68
C LEU A 1 11.67 42.11 -9.86
N ARG A 2 10.84 41.30 -10.52
CA ARG A 2 10.10 40.21 -9.86
C ARG A 2 11.15 39.23 -9.35
N GLY A 3 11.11 38.89 -8.07
CA GLY A 3 12.01 37.90 -7.47
C GLY A 3 11.99 36.66 -8.34
N VAL A 4 13.15 36.31 -8.88
CA VAL A 4 13.36 35.03 -9.54
C VAL A 4 13.31 34.01 -8.41
N GLU A 5 12.13 33.51 -8.10
CA GLU A 5 11.96 32.42 -7.14
C GLU A 5 12.75 31.23 -7.66
N ASP A 6 13.66 30.72 -6.81
CA ASP A 6 14.50 29.58 -7.15
C ASP A 6 13.59 28.39 -7.53
N PRO A 7 13.66 27.87 -8.77
CA PRO A 7 12.80 26.78 -9.20
C PRO A 7 12.96 25.53 -8.32
N GLU A 8 14.12 25.35 -7.68
CA GLU A 8 14.31 24.29 -6.70
C GLU A 8 13.46 24.51 -5.44
N LEU A 9 13.36 25.76 -4.96
CA LEU A 9 12.57 26.10 -3.78
C LEU A 9 11.08 25.86 -4.03
N ILE A 10 10.58 26.26 -5.20
CA ILE A 10 9.18 26.03 -5.60
C ILE A 10 8.86 24.53 -5.63
N LEU A 11 9.73 23.72 -6.23
CA LEU A 11 9.52 22.27 -6.30
C LEU A 11 9.54 21.60 -4.93
N ARG A 12 10.45 22.02 -4.03
CA ARG A 12 10.49 21.54 -2.64
C ARG A 12 9.22 21.90 -1.88
N GLN A 13 8.78 23.16 -1.98
CA GLN A 13 7.54 23.61 -1.36
C GLN A 13 6.34 22.81 -1.88
N HIS A 14 6.25 22.60 -3.19
CA HIS A 14 5.20 21.78 -3.77
C HIS A 14 5.23 20.33 -3.26
N MET A 15 6.41 19.72 -3.09
CA MET A 15 6.52 18.39 -2.49
C MET A 15 6.02 18.35 -1.04
N ASP A 16 6.34 19.35 -0.24
CA ASP A 16 5.90 19.45 1.14
C ASP A 16 4.39 19.70 1.23
N ASP A 17 3.83 20.53 0.34
CA ASP A 17 2.39 20.75 0.19
C ASP A 17 1.66 19.46 -0.19
N LEU A 18 2.22 18.65 -1.09
CA LEU A 18 1.66 17.33 -1.41
C LEU A 18 1.68 16.40 -0.20
N ARG A 19 2.82 16.31 0.50
CA ARG A 19 2.97 15.46 1.70
C ARG A 19 2.01 15.85 2.80
N SER A 20 1.78 17.14 3.01
CA SER A 20 0.91 17.64 4.07
C SER A 20 -0.58 17.30 3.87
N LYS A 21 -1.01 17.04 2.64
CA LYS A 21 -2.40 16.64 2.32
C LYS A 21 -2.72 15.20 2.66
N LEU A 22 -1.71 14.32 2.70
CA LEU A 22 -1.93 12.89 2.93
C LEU A 22 -2.50 12.58 4.33
N PRO A 23 -2.00 13.19 5.43
CA PRO A 23 -2.61 13.05 6.75
C PRO A 23 -4.09 13.46 6.79
N GLU A 24 -4.47 14.55 6.10
CA GLU A 24 -5.86 15.01 6.06
C GLU A 24 -6.74 14.00 5.33
N LEU A 25 -6.31 13.52 4.16
CA LEU A 25 -7.01 12.49 3.41
C LEU A 25 -7.17 11.20 4.23
N ASN A 26 -6.13 10.76 4.92
CA ASN A 26 -6.18 9.57 5.78
C ASN A 26 -7.20 9.72 6.91
N ARG A 27 -7.30 10.90 7.53
CA ARG A 27 -8.33 11.18 8.55
C ARG A 27 -9.74 11.11 7.97
N GLN A 28 -9.95 11.69 6.79
CA GLN A 28 -11.27 11.65 6.14
C GLN A 28 -11.69 10.21 5.80
N VAL A 29 -10.78 9.41 5.25
CA VAL A 29 -11.04 7.99 4.97
C VAL A 29 -11.31 7.22 6.26
N ALA A 30 -10.55 7.49 7.32
CA ALA A 30 -10.74 6.83 8.61
C ALA A 30 -12.15 7.10 9.20
N GLU A 31 -12.69 8.31 9.07
CA GLU A 31 -14.06 8.59 9.53
C GLU A 31 -15.12 7.83 8.73
N ILE A 32 -14.92 7.65 7.42
CA ILE A 32 -15.83 6.86 6.57
C ILE A 32 -15.77 5.37 6.97
N VAL A 33 -14.57 4.82 7.14
CA VAL A 33 -14.36 3.43 7.58
C VAL A 33 -14.93 3.22 8.99
N LYS A 34 -14.77 4.19 9.89
CA LYS A 34 -15.35 4.16 11.23
C LYS A 34 -16.87 4.07 11.18
N LEU A 35 -17.54 4.83 10.31
CA LEU A 35 -18.99 4.73 10.12
C LEU A 35 -19.40 3.31 9.67
N GLU A 36 -18.68 2.72 8.71
CA GLU A 36 -18.89 1.33 8.29
C GLU A 36 -18.77 0.37 9.48
N LYS A 37 -17.71 0.48 10.29
CA LYS A 37 -17.52 -0.40 11.46
C LYS A 37 -18.59 -0.21 12.53
N MET A 38 -19.03 1.02 12.77
CA MET A 38 -20.13 1.29 13.71
C MET A 38 -21.43 0.63 13.24
N LEU A 39 -21.75 0.71 11.95
CA LEU A 39 -22.91 0.06 11.35
C LEU A 39 -22.79 -1.47 11.40
N GLN A 40 -21.60 -2.02 11.16
CA GLN A 40 -21.36 -3.46 11.29
C GLN A 40 -21.63 -3.93 12.72
N MET A 41 -21.07 -3.25 13.73
CA MET A 41 -21.32 -3.58 15.13
C MET A 41 -22.79 -3.41 15.54
N GLN A 42 -23.54 -2.50 14.91
CA GLN A 42 -24.98 -2.35 15.14
C GLN A 42 -25.75 -3.51 14.51
N PHE A 43 -25.41 -3.87 13.27
CA PHE A 43 -25.98 -5.02 12.56
C PHE A 43 -25.79 -6.31 13.36
N ASP A 44 -24.57 -6.59 13.83
CA ASP A 44 -24.25 -7.82 14.58
C ASP A 44 -25.06 -7.89 15.89
N ARG A 45 -25.21 -6.75 16.59
CA ARG A 45 -26.02 -6.64 17.81
C ARG A 45 -27.50 -6.88 17.54
N LEU A 46 -28.05 -6.31 16.47
CA LEU A 46 -29.44 -6.51 16.06
C LEU A 46 -29.69 -7.95 15.62
N GLN A 47 -28.75 -8.56 14.91
CA GLN A 47 -28.84 -9.96 14.49
C GLN A 47 -28.91 -10.88 15.70
N ALA A 48 -28.01 -10.70 16.68
CA ALA A 48 -28.06 -11.46 17.94
C ALA A 48 -29.38 -11.26 18.71
N LYS A 49 -29.89 -10.02 18.77
CA LYS A 49 -31.18 -9.70 19.40
C LYS A 49 -32.35 -10.39 18.68
N VAL A 50 -32.35 -10.42 17.35
CA VAL A 50 -33.37 -11.12 16.56
C VAL A 50 -33.34 -12.61 16.89
N THR A 51 -32.18 -13.26 16.89
CA THR A 51 -32.06 -14.70 17.21
C THR A 51 -32.53 -15.03 18.64
N ASP A 52 -32.20 -14.19 19.62
CA ASP A 52 -32.66 -14.34 21.01
C ASP A 52 -34.18 -14.17 21.12
N LEU A 53 -34.76 -13.15 20.48
CA LEU A 53 -36.21 -12.94 20.46
C LEU A 53 -36.94 -14.07 19.73
N GLU A 54 -36.43 -14.59 18.63
CA GLU A 54 -37.00 -15.74 17.93
C GLU A 54 -37.08 -16.96 18.84
N SER A 55 -36.01 -17.26 19.58
CA SER A 55 -35.96 -18.37 20.53
C SER A 55 -37.00 -18.18 21.64
N LYS A 56 -37.14 -16.97 22.18
CA LYS A 56 -38.14 -16.62 23.20
C LYS A 56 -39.57 -16.69 22.68
N VAL A 57 -39.82 -16.23 21.46
CA VAL A 57 -41.13 -16.33 20.80
C VAL A 57 -41.52 -17.80 20.64
N ILE A 58 -40.62 -18.65 20.14
CA ILE A 58 -40.86 -20.09 19.98
C ILE A 58 -41.22 -20.73 21.33
N ALA A 59 -40.48 -20.41 22.39
CA ALA A 59 -40.77 -20.91 23.73
C ALA A 59 -42.15 -20.45 24.25
N ALA A 60 -42.45 -19.16 24.15
CA ALA A 60 -43.71 -18.58 24.63
C ALA A 60 -44.94 -19.14 23.87
N VAL A 61 -44.82 -19.35 22.56
CA VAL A 61 -45.88 -19.97 21.75
C VAL A 61 -46.11 -21.44 22.14
N ARG A 62 -45.04 -22.18 22.44
CA ARG A 62 -45.13 -23.58 22.91
C ARG A 62 -45.81 -23.72 24.28
N MET A 63 -45.74 -22.69 25.13
CA MET A 63 -46.41 -22.68 26.45
C MET A 63 -47.94 -22.50 26.37
N GLY A 64 -48.49 -22.30 25.16
CA GLY A 64 -49.94 -22.29 24.92
C GLY A 64 -50.65 -21.01 25.39
N ASP A 65 -51.98 -21.07 25.42
CA ASP A 65 -52.84 -19.88 25.58
C ASP A 65 -52.61 -19.07 26.86
N GLN A 66 -52.08 -19.69 27.93
CA GLN A 66 -51.79 -19.00 29.19
C GLN A 66 -50.71 -17.92 29.05
N HIS A 67 -49.84 -18.02 28.03
CA HIS A 67 -48.76 -17.07 27.76
C HIS A 67 -48.98 -16.27 26.47
N LYS A 68 -50.20 -16.28 25.91
CA LYS A 68 -50.52 -15.69 24.61
C LYS A 68 -50.22 -14.19 24.52
N GLU A 69 -50.55 -13.42 25.55
CA GLU A 69 -50.28 -11.98 25.55
C GLU A 69 -48.78 -11.69 25.62
N ALA A 70 -48.01 -12.44 26.42
CA ALA A 70 -46.56 -12.34 26.45
C ALA A 70 -45.92 -12.72 25.10
N ALA A 71 -46.43 -13.77 24.46
CA ALA A 71 -45.99 -14.17 23.12
C ALA A 71 -46.25 -13.08 22.08
N LYS A 72 -47.43 -12.42 22.10
CA LYS A 72 -47.74 -11.30 21.20
C LYS A 72 -46.77 -10.13 21.38
N THR A 73 -46.43 -9.77 22.63
CA THR A 73 -45.45 -8.70 22.89
C THR A 73 -44.07 -9.05 22.37
N LEU A 74 -43.61 -10.30 22.56
CA LEU A 74 -42.33 -10.76 22.03
C LEU A 74 -42.31 -10.78 20.49
N ILE A 75 -43.40 -11.20 19.85
CA ILE A 75 -43.55 -11.17 18.38
C ILE A 75 -43.46 -9.73 17.87
N ALA A 76 -44.17 -8.79 18.51
CA ALA A 76 -44.10 -7.38 18.12
C ALA A 76 -42.66 -6.83 18.22
N GLY A 77 -41.97 -7.12 19.32
CA GLY A 77 -40.56 -6.73 19.49
C GLY A 77 -39.61 -7.39 18.48
N LEU A 78 -39.89 -8.63 18.09
CA LEU A 78 -39.15 -9.35 17.06
C LEU A 78 -39.31 -8.69 15.69
N GLU A 79 -40.55 -8.40 15.27
CA GLU A 79 -40.84 -7.74 13.98
C GLU A 79 -40.20 -6.35 13.91
N THR A 80 -40.25 -5.58 14.99
CA THR A 80 -39.52 -4.30 15.08
C THR A 80 -38.02 -4.50 14.89
N SER A 81 -37.42 -5.47 15.61
CA SER A 81 -35.97 -5.73 15.52
C SER A 81 -35.55 -6.26 14.15
N LYS A 82 -36.41 -7.03 13.45
CA LYS A 82 -36.17 -7.47 12.07
C LYS A 82 -36.20 -6.31 11.07
N THR A 83 -37.12 -5.37 11.27
CA THR A 83 -37.19 -4.14 10.45
C THR A 83 -35.93 -3.31 10.63
N GLU A 84 -35.54 -3.04 11.89
CA GLU A 84 -34.29 -2.33 12.22
C GLU A 84 -33.06 -3.02 11.64
N LEU A 85 -32.99 -4.36 11.71
CA LEU A 85 -31.89 -5.14 11.15
C LEU A 85 -31.80 -4.97 9.63
N THR A 86 -32.94 -5.01 8.94
CA THR A 86 -33.01 -4.84 7.47
C THR A 86 -32.56 -3.45 7.05
N ASP A 87 -33.03 -2.41 7.74
CA ASP A 87 -32.64 -1.03 7.48
C ASP A 87 -31.14 -0.81 7.74
N THR A 88 -30.63 -1.36 8.85
CA THR A 88 -29.21 -1.29 9.20
C THR A 88 -28.35 -2.05 8.18
N ALA A 89 -28.84 -3.19 7.66
CA ALA A 89 -28.14 -3.95 6.61
C ALA A 89 -27.98 -3.14 5.32
N ALA A 90 -29.03 -2.44 4.90
CA ALA A 90 -28.98 -1.57 3.71
C ALA A 90 -28.00 -0.41 3.91
N GLN A 91 -28.00 0.22 5.09
CA GLN A 91 -27.06 1.29 5.43
C GLN A 91 -25.61 0.78 5.47
N LEU A 92 -25.39 -0.40 6.05
CA LEU A 92 -24.08 -1.04 6.13
C LEU A 92 -23.53 -1.35 4.73
N GLU A 93 -24.36 -1.86 3.82
CA GLU A 93 -23.93 -2.14 2.45
C GLU A 93 -23.52 -0.87 1.71
N GLN A 94 -24.31 0.20 1.85
CA GLN A 94 -23.95 1.51 1.31
C GLN A 94 -22.63 2.03 1.93
N ALA A 95 -22.44 1.87 3.24
CA ALA A 95 -21.24 2.29 3.94
C ALA A 95 -20.00 1.50 3.48
N LYS A 96 -20.12 0.18 3.26
CA LYS A 96 -19.05 -0.66 2.68
C LYS A 96 -18.65 -0.16 1.30
N GLY A 97 -19.63 0.13 0.43
CA GLY A 97 -19.37 0.70 -0.88
C GLY A 97 -18.70 2.08 -0.85
N ASN A 98 -19.05 2.93 0.12
CA ASN A 98 -18.42 4.25 0.31
C ASN A 98 -16.98 4.12 0.84
N SER A 99 -16.78 3.27 1.84
CA SER A 99 -15.49 2.96 2.44
C SER A 99 -14.50 2.40 1.42
N ALA A 100 -14.90 1.41 0.64
CA ALA A 100 -14.07 0.83 -0.42
C ALA A 100 -13.64 1.88 -1.46
N ARG A 101 -14.57 2.73 -1.90
CA ARG A 101 -14.27 3.83 -2.84
C ARG A 101 -13.32 4.87 -2.22
N ALA A 102 -13.49 5.20 -0.94
CA ALA A 102 -12.64 6.14 -0.24
C ALA A 102 -11.21 5.61 -0.09
N ILE A 103 -11.05 4.34 0.27
CA ILE A 103 -9.75 3.64 0.35
C ILE A 103 -9.07 3.63 -1.02
N GLN A 104 -9.79 3.23 -2.07
CA GLN A 104 -9.25 3.21 -3.43
C GLN A 104 -8.82 4.61 -3.90
N ALA A 105 -9.63 5.63 -3.61
CA ALA A 105 -9.30 7.02 -3.94
C ALA A 105 -8.01 7.46 -3.24
N ARG A 106 -7.86 7.16 -1.94
CA ARG A 106 -6.62 7.40 -1.18
C ARG A 106 -5.43 6.72 -1.81
N ASP A 107 -5.53 5.43 -2.13
CA ASP A 107 -4.40 4.68 -2.71
C ASP A 107 -3.96 5.24 -4.05
N SER A 108 -4.93 5.61 -4.89
CA SER A 108 -4.65 6.26 -6.17
C SER A 108 -3.97 7.62 -5.99
N TYR A 109 -4.38 8.38 -4.97
CA TYR A 109 -3.81 9.67 -4.63
C TYR A 109 -2.38 9.54 -4.10
N GLU A 110 -2.15 8.59 -3.20
CA GLU A 110 -0.82 8.30 -2.66
C GLU A 110 0.17 7.90 -3.76
N LYS A 111 -0.25 7.00 -4.66
CA LYS A 111 0.56 6.61 -5.83
C LYS A 111 0.91 7.82 -6.71
N ARG A 112 -0.07 8.70 -6.97
CA ARG A 112 0.13 9.92 -7.75
C ARG A 112 1.11 10.86 -7.07
N ILE A 113 0.98 11.08 -5.76
CA ILE A 113 1.90 11.90 -4.98
C ILE A 113 3.32 11.34 -5.06
N LYS A 114 3.51 10.03 -4.87
CA LYS A 114 4.83 9.39 -4.96
C LYS A 114 5.46 9.63 -6.34
N GLN A 115 4.68 9.48 -7.41
CA GLN A 115 5.16 9.78 -8.77
C GLN A 115 5.55 11.26 -8.95
N GLN A 116 4.71 12.19 -8.48
CA GLN A 116 4.98 13.63 -8.58
C GLN A 116 6.21 14.05 -7.76
N ILE A 117 6.40 13.48 -6.57
CA ILE A 117 7.58 13.69 -5.73
C ILE A 117 8.83 13.18 -6.45
N ASN A 118 8.80 11.98 -7.02
CA ASN A 118 9.93 11.41 -7.75
C ASN A 118 10.31 12.27 -8.97
N GLU A 119 9.32 12.77 -9.70
CA GLU A 119 9.56 13.66 -10.83
C GLU A 119 10.12 15.01 -10.39
N ALA A 120 9.58 15.61 -9.32
CA ALA A 120 10.11 16.85 -8.75
C ALA A 120 11.58 16.68 -8.30
N MET A 121 11.93 15.56 -7.65
CA MET A 121 13.31 15.25 -7.29
C MET A 121 14.24 15.12 -8.51
N ARG A 122 13.77 14.50 -9.59
CA ARG A 122 14.53 14.42 -10.86
C ARG A 122 14.76 15.81 -11.45
N GLN A 123 13.76 16.68 -11.43
CA GLN A 123 13.87 18.05 -11.91
C GLN A 123 14.82 18.89 -11.06
N ILE A 124 14.75 18.78 -9.73
CA ILE A 124 15.71 19.40 -8.81
C ILE A 124 17.15 18.95 -9.12
N SER A 125 17.35 17.64 -9.34
CA SER A 125 18.67 17.09 -9.71
C SER A 125 19.19 17.68 -11.02
N ARG A 126 18.33 17.81 -12.04
CA ARG A 126 18.67 18.44 -13.33
C ARG A 126 19.00 19.93 -13.16
N ALA A 127 18.19 20.68 -12.42
CA ALA A 127 18.41 22.10 -12.15
C ALA A 127 19.75 22.33 -11.43
N LYS A 128 20.08 21.49 -10.44
CA LYS A 128 21.39 21.53 -9.77
C LYS A 128 22.57 21.29 -10.71
N ARG A 129 22.44 20.35 -11.65
CA ARG A 129 23.49 20.10 -12.66
C ARG A 129 23.64 21.28 -13.61
N ALA A 130 22.53 21.81 -14.12
CA ALA A 130 22.56 22.99 -15.00
C ALA A 130 23.19 24.20 -14.33
N LYS A 131 22.82 24.50 -13.08
CA LYS A 131 23.43 25.58 -12.28
C LYS A 131 24.94 25.35 -12.08
N MET A 132 25.33 24.11 -11.83
CA MET A 132 26.72 23.71 -11.67
C MET A 132 27.53 23.88 -12.97
N GLU A 133 26.94 23.59 -14.14
CA GLU A 133 27.52 23.82 -15.45
C GLU A 133 27.66 25.32 -15.75
N GLU A 134 26.61 26.11 -15.48
CA GLU A 134 26.61 27.58 -15.60
C GLU A 134 27.71 28.22 -14.73
N GLU A 135 27.82 27.82 -13.46
CA GLU A 135 28.88 28.27 -12.56
C GLU A 135 30.28 27.94 -13.10
N MET A 136 30.48 26.79 -13.79
CA MET A 136 31.77 26.50 -14.43
C MET A 136 32.04 27.32 -15.67
N ALA A 137 31.05 27.50 -16.53
CA ALA A 137 31.20 28.33 -17.71
C ALA A 137 31.55 29.78 -17.32
N SER A 138 30.89 30.32 -16.28
CA SER A 138 31.20 31.63 -15.72
C SER A 138 32.62 31.70 -15.16
N LEU A 139 33.06 30.67 -14.42
CA LEU A 139 34.43 30.56 -13.97
C LEU A 139 35.41 30.54 -15.15
N MET A 140 35.20 29.70 -16.17
CA MET A 140 36.05 29.61 -17.35
C MET A 140 36.18 30.95 -18.09
N MET A 141 35.08 31.68 -18.30
CA MET A 141 35.11 33.03 -18.88
C MET A 141 35.90 34.02 -18.00
N SER A 142 35.82 33.91 -16.68
CA SER A 142 36.62 34.74 -15.77
C SER A 142 38.11 34.37 -15.76
N PHE A 143 38.45 33.11 -16.09
CA PHE A 143 39.81 32.59 -16.17
C PHE A 143 40.50 32.91 -17.49
N GLU A 144 39.78 33.05 -18.61
CA GLU A 144 40.31 33.44 -19.93
C GLU A 144 41.01 34.83 -19.93
N THR A 145 40.88 35.59 -18.83
CA THR A 145 41.49 36.92 -18.64
C THR A 145 42.73 36.89 -17.71
N GLY A 146 43.21 35.72 -17.23
CA GLY A 146 44.32 35.61 -16.28
C GLY A 146 45.30 34.45 -16.56
N ASP A 147 46.58 34.65 -16.16
CA ASP A 147 47.79 33.84 -16.44
C ASP A 147 47.60 32.29 -16.34
N GLU A 148 48.04 31.55 -17.37
CA GLU A 148 47.54 30.20 -17.73
C GLU A 148 48.11 29.02 -16.90
N THR A 149 49.27 29.16 -16.26
CA THR A 149 49.99 28.01 -15.66
C THR A 149 49.53 27.58 -14.26
N ASP A 150 49.06 28.51 -13.42
CA ASP A 150 48.54 28.21 -12.07
C ASP A 150 47.05 27.78 -12.11
N THR A 151 46.50 27.65 -13.32
CA THR A 151 45.07 27.53 -13.61
C THR A 151 44.68 26.09 -13.93
N MET A 152 45.58 25.33 -14.57
CA MET A 152 45.41 23.88 -14.81
C MET A 152 45.36 23.07 -13.51
N GLN A 153 46.27 23.33 -12.56
CA GLN A 153 46.30 22.62 -11.28
C GLN A 153 45.01 22.86 -10.47
N ARG A 154 44.52 24.10 -10.45
CA ARG A 154 43.25 24.47 -9.80
C ARG A 154 42.03 23.89 -10.51
N MET A 155 42.08 23.69 -11.83
CA MET A 155 41.04 22.96 -12.55
C MET A 155 41.02 21.49 -12.18
N THR A 156 42.18 20.82 -12.11
CA THR A 156 42.26 19.42 -11.66
C THR A 156 41.67 19.26 -10.27
N GLU A 157 42.04 20.10 -9.31
CA GLU A 157 41.49 20.03 -7.94
C GLU A 157 39.97 20.27 -7.89
N LYS A 158 39.43 21.21 -8.68
CA LYS A 158 37.98 21.45 -8.74
C LYS A 158 37.20 20.32 -9.45
N ILE A 159 37.79 19.71 -10.48
CA ILE A 159 37.21 18.56 -11.17
C ILE A 159 37.16 17.37 -10.21
N ASP A 160 38.26 17.12 -9.49
CA ASP A 160 38.35 16.05 -8.50
C ASP A 160 37.36 16.27 -7.36
N GLU A 161 37.22 17.51 -6.85
CA GLU A 161 36.25 17.84 -5.82
C GLU A 161 34.80 17.63 -6.31
N ARG A 162 34.50 17.99 -7.57
CA ARG A 162 33.17 17.73 -8.15
C ARG A 162 32.90 16.26 -8.38
N LEU A 163 33.90 15.51 -8.85
CA LEU A 163 33.80 14.07 -9.04
C LEU A 163 33.52 13.38 -7.70
N ALA A 164 34.27 13.74 -6.66
CA ALA A 164 34.07 13.25 -5.30
C ALA A 164 32.67 13.59 -4.75
N ARG A 165 32.19 14.84 -4.93
CA ARG A 165 30.82 15.22 -4.54
C ARG A 165 29.74 14.47 -5.32
N ALA A 166 29.96 14.22 -6.62
CA ALA A 166 29.00 13.48 -7.45
C ALA A 166 28.93 12.00 -7.05
N GLN A 167 30.08 11.38 -6.77
CA GLN A 167 30.17 10.03 -6.21
C GLN A 167 29.50 9.94 -4.85
N ALA A 168 29.80 10.85 -3.93
CA ALA A 168 29.18 10.89 -2.60
C ALA A 168 27.65 11.05 -2.68
N ARG A 169 27.13 11.89 -3.60
CA ARG A 169 25.67 12.02 -3.83
C ARG A 169 25.04 10.75 -4.38
N THR A 170 25.75 10.02 -5.23
CA THR A 170 25.26 8.76 -5.82
C THR A 170 25.24 7.66 -4.77
N GLU A 171 26.26 7.59 -3.91
CA GLU A 171 26.35 6.65 -2.80
C GLU A 171 25.29 6.91 -1.73
N VAL A 172 25.07 8.18 -1.34
CA VAL A 172 23.99 8.55 -0.40
C VAL A 172 22.59 8.32 -0.99
N ALA A 173 22.40 8.55 -2.29
CA ALA A 173 21.13 8.25 -2.96
C ALA A 173 20.88 6.73 -3.06
N GLY A 174 21.93 5.95 -3.32
CA GLY A 174 21.89 4.49 -3.27
C GLY A 174 21.58 3.98 -1.87
N SER A 175 22.22 4.54 -0.84
CA SER A 175 21.98 4.14 0.55
C SER A 175 20.58 4.52 1.04
N THR A 176 19.98 5.62 0.56
CA THR A 176 18.58 5.95 0.89
C THR A 176 17.57 5.05 0.17
N LEU A 177 17.89 4.55 -1.02
CA LEU A 177 17.07 3.54 -1.69
C LEU A 177 17.21 2.18 -1.00
N GLU A 178 18.43 1.78 -0.64
CA GLU A 178 18.70 0.56 0.11
C GLU A 178 18.02 0.58 1.48
N MET A 179 18.09 1.70 2.20
CA MET A 179 17.39 1.88 3.48
C MET A 179 15.86 1.83 3.31
N GLN A 180 15.31 2.38 2.23
CA GLN A 180 13.88 2.23 1.91
C GLN A 180 13.51 0.77 1.58
N ILE A 181 14.39 0.02 0.91
CA ILE A 181 14.18 -1.41 0.65
C ILE A 181 14.22 -2.19 1.97
N GLN A 182 15.19 -1.91 2.84
CA GLN A 182 15.28 -2.51 4.17
C GLN A 182 14.07 -2.17 5.05
N ASP A 183 13.57 -0.92 5.02
CA ASP A 183 12.36 -0.54 5.75
C ASP A 183 11.12 -1.29 5.22
N VAL A 184 11.03 -1.49 3.90
CA VAL A 184 9.95 -2.27 3.29
C VAL A 184 10.08 -3.76 3.64
N GLU A 185 11.28 -4.32 3.65
CA GLU A 185 11.54 -5.70 4.07
C GLU A 185 11.25 -5.90 5.56
N ALA A 186 11.63 -4.95 6.42
CA ALA A 186 11.34 -4.96 7.84
C ALA A 186 9.82 -4.87 8.10
N ALA A 187 9.11 -4.00 7.40
CA ALA A 187 7.65 -3.92 7.47
C ALA A 187 6.97 -5.21 6.98
N ALA A 188 7.52 -5.87 5.95
CA ALA A 188 7.03 -7.17 5.48
C ALA A 188 7.30 -8.30 6.48
N LEU A 189 8.45 -8.27 7.15
CA LEU A 189 8.80 -9.20 8.24
C LEU A 189 7.90 -9.00 9.46
N GLU A 190 7.59 -7.77 9.84
CA GLU A 190 6.69 -7.45 10.95
C GLU A 190 5.26 -7.89 10.63
N GLN A 191 4.79 -7.67 9.40
CA GLN A 191 3.50 -8.22 8.94
C GLN A 191 3.49 -9.75 8.99
N SER A 192 4.58 -10.42 8.57
CA SER A 192 4.69 -11.87 8.67
C SER A 192 4.77 -12.37 10.12
N ALA A 193 5.38 -11.61 11.02
CA ALA A 193 5.44 -11.93 12.44
C ALA A 193 4.05 -11.80 13.09
N GLU A 194 3.29 -10.77 12.73
CA GLU A 194 1.90 -10.60 13.15
C GLU A 194 1.01 -11.72 12.61
N ASP A 195 1.15 -12.08 11.33
CA ASP A 195 0.43 -13.21 10.72
C ASP A 195 0.75 -14.54 11.45
N LYS A 196 2.03 -14.78 11.78
CA LYS A 196 2.46 -15.97 12.55
C LYS A 196 2.00 -15.93 14.01
N TYR A 197 1.93 -14.75 14.62
CA TYR A 197 1.42 -14.58 15.98
C TYR A 197 -0.08 -14.91 16.02
N VAL A 198 -0.85 -14.45 15.05
CA VAL A 198 -2.26 -14.81 14.87
C VAL A 198 -2.42 -16.32 14.62
N GLU A 199 -1.54 -16.92 13.83
CA GLU A 199 -1.51 -18.38 13.63
C GLU A 199 -1.21 -19.13 14.94
N TYR A 200 -0.30 -18.63 15.77
CA TYR A 200 -0.02 -19.21 17.09
C TYR A 200 -1.18 -19.05 18.07
N GLN A 201 -1.85 -17.89 18.08
CA GLN A 201 -3.05 -17.68 18.86
C GLN A 201 -4.18 -18.63 18.45
N ARG A 202 -4.28 -18.96 17.15
CA ARG A 202 -5.19 -19.99 16.63
C ARG A 202 -4.80 -21.39 17.12
N GLN A 203 -3.52 -21.76 17.06
CA GLN A 203 -3.03 -23.06 17.60
C GLN A 203 -3.26 -23.21 19.11
N LEU A 204 -3.20 -22.11 19.85
CA LEU A 204 -3.45 -22.07 21.30
C LEU A 204 -4.93 -21.91 21.67
N GLY A 205 -5.85 -21.85 20.69
CA GLY A 205 -7.30 -21.80 20.90
C GLY A 205 -7.83 -20.48 21.48
N LEU A 206 -7.08 -19.38 21.34
CA LEU A 206 -7.44 -18.04 21.85
C LEU A 206 -8.32 -17.23 20.88
N ILE A 207 -8.51 -17.71 19.65
CA ILE A 207 -9.38 -17.12 18.61
C ILE A 207 -10.16 -18.27 17.92
N PRO A 208 -11.45 -18.09 17.55
CA PRO A 208 -12.22 -19.15 16.90
C PRO A 208 -11.65 -19.54 15.53
N ASP A 209 -11.61 -20.85 15.24
CA ASP A 209 -11.24 -21.37 13.92
C ASP A 209 -12.37 -21.10 12.91
N GLU A 210 -12.16 -20.15 12.02
CA GLU A 210 -12.92 -20.09 10.76
C GLU A 210 -12.21 -20.92 9.68
N PRO A 211 -12.98 -21.69 8.89
CA PRO A 211 -12.42 -22.58 7.88
C PRO A 211 -11.75 -21.77 6.78
N ALA A 212 -10.59 -22.25 6.34
CA ALA A 212 -9.85 -21.72 5.21
C ALA A 212 -10.74 -21.73 3.96
N ALA A 213 -11.32 -20.58 3.62
CA ALA A 213 -11.89 -20.36 2.30
C ALA A 213 -10.74 -20.29 1.29
N GLU A 214 -10.69 -21.32 0.46
CA GLU A 214 -9.90 -21.53 -0.75
C GLU A 214 -9.42 -20.22 -1.40
N ARG A 215 -8.12 -19.93 -1.26
CA ARG A 215 -7.41 -19.18 -2.30
C ARG A 215 -7.19 -20.16 -3.44
N THR A 216 -8.10 -20.13 -4.41
CA THR A 216 -7.88 -20.70 -5.74
C THR A 216 -6.58 -20.14 -6.30
N MET A 217 -5.50 -20.90 -6.13
CA MET A 217 -4.27 -20.69 -6.87
C MET A 217 -4.59 -20.97 -8.33
N LEU A 218 -4.57 -19.93 -9.16
CA LEU A 218 -4.41 -20.10 -10.59
C LEU A 218 -3.11 -20.90 -10.81
N PRO A 219 -3.12 -21.99 -11.58
CA PRO A 219 -1.91 -22.77 -11.80
C PRO A 219 -0.93 -21.90 -12.59
N VAL A 220 0.25 -21.68 -12.01
CA VAL A 220 1.44 -21.35 -12.80
C VAL A 220 1.64 -22.54 -13.71
N THR A 221 1.42 -22.31 -15.01
CA THR A 221 1.79 -23.27 -16.04
C THR A 221 3.31 -23.37 -16.03
N GLU A 222 3.82 -24.41 -15.37
CA GLU A 222 5.17 -24.92 -15.56
C GLU A 222 5.26 -25.43 -17.01
N THR A 223 5.73 -24.59 -17.93
CA THR A 223 6.23 -25.07 -19.22
C THR A 223 7.56 -25.76 -18.99
N SER A 224 7.48 -27.03 -18.61
CA SER A 224 8.54 -28.01 -18.77
C SER A 224 8.86 -28.12 -20.25
N THR A 225 10.04 -27.64 -20.67
CA THR A 225 10.62 -28.03 -21.96
C THR A 225 11.60 -29.16 -21.68
N GLN A 226 11.08 -30.38 -21.55
CA GLN A 226 11.87 -31.59 -21.73
C GLN A 226 11.97 -31.86 -23.23
N SER A 227 13.14 -31.60 -23.80
CA SER A 227 13.55 -32.20 -25.07
C SER A 227 14.17 -33.56 -24.74
N GLU A 228 13.46 -34.56 -25.22
CA GLU A 228 13.70 -36.00 -25.17
C GLU A 228 15.10 -36.42 -25.63
N PRO A 229 15.75 -37.40 -24.96
CA PRO A 229 16.95 -38.06 -25.47
C PRO A 229 16.57 -39.18 -26.45
N PRO A 230 17.31 -39.39 -27.56
CA PRO A 230 17.05 -40.52 -28.45
C PRO A 230 17.58 -41.81 -27.83
N THR A 231 16.68 -42.79 -27.71
CA THR A 231 16.95 -44.17 -27.32
C THR A 231 17.82 -44.88 -28.35
N VAL A 232 18.85 -45.57 -27.86
CA VAL A 232 19.75 -46.46 -28.60
C VAL A 232 18.99 -47.72 -29.03
N GLN A 233 19.06 -48.07 -30.32
CA GLN A 233 18.98 -49.46 -30.76
C GLN A 233 20.26 -49.82 -31.53
N THR A 234 20.97 -50.79 -30.97
CA THR A 234 22.02 -51.60 -31.58
C THR A 234 21.48 -52.43 -32.73
N GLU A 235 22.08 -52.33 -33.91
CA GLU A 235 22.31 -53.48 -34.80
C GLU A 235 23.71 -53.34 -35.44
N THR A 236 24.56 -54.29 -35.12
CA THR A 236 25.86 -54.59 -35.74
C THR A 236 25.67 -55.63 -36.86
N GLN A 237 26.15 -55.33 -38.07
CA GLN A 237 26.68 -56.25 -39.11
C GLN A 237 27.09 -55.35 -40.30
N THR A 238 28.38 -55.16 -40.65
CA THR A 238 29.33 -56.09 -41.30
C THR A 238 28.95 -56.41 -42.74
N GLU A 239 29.94 -56.31 -43.65
CA GLU A 239 29.98 -56.75 -45.07
C GLU A 239 29.35 -55.80 -46.09
N GLU A 240 29.84 -55.60 -47.31
CA GLU A 240 31.04 -56.01 -48.07
C GLU A 240 30.96 -55.28 -49.43
N ASN A 241 32.11 -55.04 -50.08
CA ASN A 241 32.34 -54.47 -51.42
C ASN A 241 32.18 -52.96 -51.65
#